data_AF-A0A937VKF1-F1
#
_entry.id   AF-A0A937VKF1-F1
#
_cell.length_a   1.000
_cell.length_b   1.000
_cell.length_c   1.000
_cell.angle_alpha   90.00
_cell.angle_beta   90.00
_cell.angle_gamma   90.00
#
_symmetry.space_group_name_H-M   'P 1'
#
loop_
_entity.id
_entity.type
_entity.pdbx_description
1 polymer ?
#
loop_
_entity_poly.entity_id
_entity_poly.type
_entity_poly.pdbx_seq_one_letter_code
_entity_poly.pdbx_strand_id
1 'polypeptide(L)'
;AVAAIVEHVQAMVALQKAGAEVFDYGNNIRGVADQAGYAEAFAFPGFVPAYIRPLFCRGNGPFRWAALSGDPDDIAVTDRALLEAFPDNELVTRWLRMAPEKVAFQGLPCRICWLEYGERAKAGLIFNELVASGKVKAPIVIGRDHLDSGSVASPYRETEDMRDGSDAIADWPLLNAMLNVAAGASWVSFHHGGGVGIGKSLHAGMVVVADGTEMMAERLQRVLTTDPGTGVMRHADAGYPEAIERAAESGLDLPMVPETQAGR
;
A
#
# COMPACT_ATOMS: atom_id res chain seq x y z
N ALA A 1 3.95 28.53 15.00
CA ALA A 1 3.91 27.30 14.17
C ALA A 1 3.79 27.64 12.69
N VAL A 2 2.66 28.21 12.22
CA VAL A 2 2.42 28.48 10.78
C VAL A 2 3.50 29.34 10.13
N ALA A 3 3.90 30.46 10.73
CA ALA A 3 4.96 31.32 10.15
C ALA A 3 6.29 30.58 9.94
N ALA A 4 6.70 29.73 10.90
CA ALA A 4 7.91 28.91 10.77
C ALA A 4 7.77 27.83 9.69
N ILE A 5 6.56 27.30 9.47
CA ILE A 5 6.29 26.39 8.36
C ILE A 5 6.44 27.10 7.01
N VAL A 6 5.92 28.33 6.88
CA VAL A 6 6.07 29.12 5.65
C VAL A 6 7.56 29.35 5.35
N GLU A 7 8.35 29.78 6.33
CA GLU A 7 9.79 29.96 6.18
C GLU A 7 10.51 28.66 5.79
N HIS A 8 10.11 27.52 6.39
CA HIS A 8 10.64 26.21 6.03
C HIS A 8 10.33 25.84 4.57
N VAL A 9 9.09 26.00 4.11
CA VAL A 9 8.73 25.70 2.72
C VAL A 9 9.42 26.65 1.73
N GLN A 10 9.59 27.93 2.07
CA GLN A 10 10.38 28.87 1.27
C GLN A 10 11.83 28.41 1.10
N ALA A 11 12.45 27.88 2.16
CA ALA A 11 13.78 27.32 2.08
C ALA A 11 13.84 26.07 1.19
N MET A 12 12.83 25.20 1.27
CA MET A 12 12.71 24.03 0.37
C MET A 12 12.59 24.45 -1.10
N VAL A 13 11.76 25.45 -1.42
CA VAL A 13 11.64 26.01 -2.77
C VAL A 13 12.96 26.65 -3.23
N ALA A 14 13.68 27.34 -2.35
CA ALA A 14 14.99 27.91 -2.68
C ALA A 14 16.02 26.81 -3.02
N LEU A 15 16.03 25.69 -2.28
CA LEU A 15 16.87 24.53 -2.60
C LEU A 15 16.50 23.91 -3.94
N GLN A 16 15.20 23.78 -4.24
CA GLN A 16 14.72 23.29 -5.53
C GLN A 16 15.19 24.19 -6.68
N LYS A 17 15.06 25.51 -6.54
CA LYS A 17 15.55 26.50 -7.51
C LYS A 17 17.07 26.47 -7.66
N ALA A 18 17.80 26.04 -6.63
CA ALA A 18 19.23 25.81 -6.67
C ALA A 18 19.63 24.45 -7.29
N GLY A 19 18.67 23.64 -7.74
CA GLY A 19 18.88 22.38 -8.45
C GLY A 19 18.79 21.13 -7.57
N ALA A 20 18.35 21.23 -6.31
CA ALA A 20 18.09 20.06 -5.49
C ALA A 20 16.77 19.38 -5.89
N GLU A 21 16.73 18.05 -5.82
CA GLU A 21 15.47 17.29 -5.89
C GLU A 21 14.70 17.51 -4.58
N VAL A 22 13.48 18.04 -4.68
CA VAL A 22 12.63 18.37 -3.52
C VAL A 22 11.25 17.77 -3.74
N PHE A 23 10.69 17.16 -2.70
CA PHE A 23 9.35 16.59 -2.70
C PHE A 23 8.73 16.67 -1.29
N ASP A 24 7.40 16.65 -1.22
CA ASP A 24 6.64 16.54 0.02
C ASP A 24 6.44 15.08 0.40
N TYR A 25 6.77 14.75 1.64
CA TYR A 25 6.67 13.39 2.16
C TYR A 25 5.41 13.13 2.99
N GLY A 26 4.28 13.69 2.57
CA GLY A 26 2.97 13.29 3.04
C GLY A 26 2.57 13.77 4.43
N ASN A 27 3.13 14.90 4.87
CA ASN A 27 2.80 15.55 6.15
C ASN A 27 1.98 16.85 5.97
N ASN A 28 1.63 17.19 4.72
CA ASN A 28 0.81 18.35 4.37
C ASN A 28 1.45 19.72 4.67
N ILE A 29 2.79 19.79 4.72
CA ILE A 29 3.51 21.04 5.00
C ILE A 29 3.25 22.09 3.91
N ARG A 30 3.15 21.67 2.63
CA ARG A 30 2.79 22.54 1.50
C ARG A 30 1.39 23.13 1.67
N GLY A 31 0.40 22.31 2.03
CA GLY A 31 -0.97 22.77 2.24
C GLY A 31 -1.10 23.78 3.39
N VAL A 32 -0.27 23.68 4.43
CA VAL A 32 -0.22 24.69 5.50
C VAL A 32 0.39 26.01 5.00
N ALA A 33 1.45 25.95 4.20
CA ALA A 33 2.08 27.15 3.64
C ALA A 33 1.18 27.86 2.61
N ASP A 34 0.47 27.10 1.79
CA ASP A 34 -0.52 27.60 0.82
C ASP A 34 -1.65 28.37 1.52
N GLN A 35 -2.25 27.76 2.55
CA GLN A 35 -3.30 28.40 3.36
C GLN A 35 -2.83 29.68 4.06
N ALA A 36 -1.52 29.79 4.34
CA ALA A 36 -0.89 30.98 4.90
C ALA A 36 -0.53 32.05 3.85
N GLY A 37 -0.83 31.81 2.56
CA GLY A 37 -0.65 32.75 1.46
C GLY A 37 0.69 32.64 0.73
N TYR A 38 1.48 31.58 0.93
CA TYR A 38 2.70 31.39 0.15
C TYR A 38 2.38 30.79 -1.23
N ALA A 39 2.41 31.64 -2.25
CA ALA A 39 1.98 31.28 -3.62
C ALA A 39 2.77 30.12 -4.27
N GLU A 40 4.01 29.87 -3.85
CA GLU A 40 4.85 28.79 -4.40
C GLU A 40 4.86 27.54 -3.51
N ALA A 41 3.91 27.40 -2.59
CA ALA A 41 3.87 26.27 -1.66
C ALA A 41 3.82 24.90 -2.35
N PHE A 42 3.23 24.82 -3.55
CA PHE A 42 3.13 23.61 -4.35
C PHE A 42 4.13 23.57 -5.53
N ALA A 43 5.23 24.34 -5.47
CA ALA A 43 6.27 24.32 -6.52
C ALA A 43 7.02 22.98 -6.63
N PHE A 44 6.93 22.12 -5.61
CA PHE A 44 7.47 20.76 -5.60
C PHE A 44 6.36 19.72 -5.37
N PRO A 45 6.47 18.53 -5.98
CA PRO A 45 5.41 17.52 -5.97
C PRO A 45 5.35 16.73 -4.66
N GLY A 46 4.25 16.03 -4.43
CA GLY A 46 4.21 14.94 -3.45
C GLY A 46 5.02 13.73 -3.91
N PHE A 47 5.54 12.96 -2.96
CA PHE A 47 6.32 11.76 -3.28
C PHE A 47 5.53 10.69 -4.04
N VAL A 48 4.20 10.66 -3.92
CA VAL A 48 3.37 9.66 -4.61
C VAL A 48 3.27 9.90 -6.10
N PRO A 49 2.80 11.07 -6.58
CA PRO A 49 2.84 11.38 -8.02
C PRO A 49 4.26 11.34 -8.58
N ALA A 50 5.28 11.71 -7.81
CA ALA A 50 6.65 11.75 -8.29
C ALA A 50 7.31 10.36 -8.43
N TYR A 51 7.06 9.43 -7.50
CA TYR A 51 7.85 8.19 -7.41
C TYR A 51 7.04 6.91 -7.17
N ILE A 52 5.95 6.97 -6.38
CA ILE A 52 5.29 5.74 -5.88
C ILE A 52 4.15 5.27 -6.76
N ARG A 53 3.47 6.17 -7.49
CA ARG A 53 2.27 5.80 -8.25
C ARG A 53 2.45 4.62 -9.23
N PRO A 54 3.58 4.47 -9.96
CA PRO A 54 3.78 3.29 -10.80
C PRO A 54 3.69 1.97 -10.02
N LEU A 55 4.14 1.93 -8.76
CA LEU A 55 3.99 0.77 -7.88
C LEU A 55 2.52 0.52 -7.54
N PHE A 56 1.74 1.58 -7.27
CA PHE A 56 0.31 1.46 -6.98
C PHE A 56 -0.50 0.97 -8.18
N CYS A 57 -0.14 1.35 -9.41
CA CYS A 57 -0.77 0.83 -10.63
C CYS A 57 -0.67 -0.71 -10.72
N ARG A 58 0.38 -1.29 -10.14
CA ARG A 58 0.60 -2.75 -10.06
C ARG A 58 -0.04 -3.42 -8.83
N GLY A 59 -0.75 -2.67 -8.00
CA GLY A 59 -1.29 -3.14 -6.72
C GLY A 59 -0.22 -3.33 -5.64
N ASN A 60 0.98 -2.79 -5.86
CA ASN A 60 2.06 -2.83 -4.89
C ASN A 60 1.81 -1.83 -3.76
N GLY A 61 2.29 -2.12 -2.56
CA GLY A 61 2.06 -1.29 -1.38
C GLY A 61 2.65 -1.90 -0.11
N PRO A 62 2.48 -1.24 1.05
CA PRO A 62 3.18 -1.56 2.29
C PRO A 62 2.60 -2.78 3.04
N PHE A 63 2.54 -3.91 2.34
CA PHE A 63 2.17 -5.22 2.87
C PHE A 63 3.13 -5.64 3.98
N ARG A 64 2.57 -6.11 5.10
CA ARG A 64 3.32 -6.46 6.29
C ARG A 64 2.69 -7.64 7.03
N TRP A 65 3.50 -8.30 7.84
CA TRP A 65 3.02 -9.30 8.76
C TRP A 65 3.77 -9.26 10.09
N ALA A 66 3.17 -9.83 11.13
CA ALA A 66 3.80 -10.01 12.43
C ALA A 66 3.56 -11.43 12.98
N ALA A 67 4.57 -11.98 13.63
CA ALA A 67 4.50 -13.31 14.23
C ALA A 67 3.90 -13.20 15.64
N LEU A 68 2.73 -13.81 15.88
CA LEU A 68 2.06 -13.75 17.18
C LEU A 68 2.78 -14.55 18.27
N SER A 69 3.74 -15.40 17.90
CA SER A 69 4.60 -16.13 18.82
C SER A 69 5.53 -15.22 19.62
N GLY A 70 5.83 -14.03 19.08
CA GLY A 70 6.88 -13.16 19.61
C GLY A 70 8.30 -13.62 19.25
N ASP A 71 8.45 -14.71 18.49
CA ASP A 71 9.73 -15.31 18.17
C ASP A 71 10.28 -14.79 16.83
N PRO A 72 11.48 -14.17 16.81
CA PRO A 72 12.07 -13.64 15.57
C PRO A 72 12.40 -14.72 14.53
N ASP A 73 12.56 -15.97 14.93
CA ASP A 73 12.81 -17.08 14.00
C ASP A 73 11.61 -17.31 13.06
N ASP A 74 10.39 -17.01 13.50
CA ASP A 74 9.20 -17.12 12.64
C ASP A 74 9.28 -16.11 11.47
N ILE A 75 9.79 -14.90 11.72
CA ILE A 75 10.05 -13.93 10.66
C ILE A 75 11.17 -14.43 9.74
N ALA A 76 12.25 -15.00 10.27
CA ALA A 76 13.32 -15.57 9.46
C ALA A 76 12.82 -16.74 8.57
N VAL A 77 11.88 -17.56 9.07
CA VAL A 77 11.21 -18.61 8.29
C VAL A 77 10.39 -18.01 7.16
N THR A 78 9.59 -16.97 7.43
CA THR A 78 8.81 -16.28 6.39
C THR A 78 9.69 -15.57 5.36
N ASP A 79 10.78 -14.92 5.77
CA ASP A 79 11.73 -14.24 4.88
C ASP A 79 12.34 -15.25 3.89
N ARG A 80 12.75 -16.43 4.37
CA ARG A 80 13.25 -17.53 3.49
C ARG A 80 12.18 -18.03 2.52
N ALA A 81 10.96 -18.26 3.01
CA ALA A 81 9.87 -18.76 2.16
C ALA A 81 9.51 -17.77 1.04
N LEU A 82 9.55 -16.46 1.32
CA LEU A 82 9.33 -15.45 0.28
C LEU A 82 10.52 -15.33 -0.70
N LEU A 83 11.76 -15.47 -0.23
CA LEU A 83 12.93 -15.55 -1.11
C LEU A 83 12.84 -16.72 -2.10
N GLU A 84 12.33 -17.87 -1.65
CA GLU A 84 12.08 -19.05 -2.50
C GLU A 84 10.88 -18.86 -3.43
N ALA A 85 9.84 -18.16 -2.98
CA ALA A 85 8.61 -17.98 -3.74
C ALA A 85 8.71 -16.91 -4.84
N PHE A 86 9.62 -15.95 -4.69
CA PHE A 86 9.81 -14.80 -5.59
C PHE A 86 11.29 -14.61 -5.98
N PRO A 87 11.97 -15.64 -6.51
CA PRO A 87 13.43 -15.59 -6.74
C PRO A 87 13.84 -14.54 -7.77
N ASP A 88 12.96 -14.23 -8.72
CA ASP A 88 13.21 -13.30 -9.82
C ASP A 88 12.77 -11.86 -9.52
N ASN A 89 12.12 -11.63 -8.36
CA ASN A 89 11.73 -10.28 -7.96
C ASN A 89 12.89 -9.61 -7.22
N GLU A 90 13.69 -8.83 -7.93
CA GLU A 90 14.89 -8.18 -7.37
C GLU A 90 14.58 -7.22 -6.22
N LEU A 91 13.44 -6.50 -6.28
CA LEU A 91 13.03 -5.58 -5.21
C LEU A 91 12.76 -6.35 -3.92
N VAL A 92 11.99 -7.44 -4.00
CA VAL A 92 11.66 -8.30 -2.86
C VAL A 92 12.91 -8.99 -2.33
N THR A 93 13.69 -9.65 -3.19
CA THR A 93 14.84 -10.46 -2.75
C THR A 93 15.96 -9.61 -2.17
N ARG A 94 16.28 -8.46 -2.75
CA ARG A 94 17.27 -7.54 -2.20
C ARG A 94 16.80 -6.99 -0.85
N TRP A 95 15.53 -6.62 -0.73
CA TRP A 95 14.96 -6.12 0.52
C TRP A 95 15.01 -7.18 1.64
N LEU A 96 14.55 -8.40 1.37
CA LEU A 96 14.52 -9.47 2.38
C LEU A 96 15.91 -9.94 2.83
N ARG A 97 16.96 -9.78 2.01
CA ARG A 97 18.35 -9.99 2.44
C ARG A 97 18.86 -8.86 3.33
N MET A 98 18.50 -7.62 3.03
CA MET A 98 18.98 -6.44 3.75
C MET A 98 18.26 -6.20 5.07
N ALA A 99 16.94 -6.44 5.12
CA ALA A 99 16.11 -6.07 6.25
C ALA A 99 16.54 -6.73 7.58
N PRO A 100 16.91 -8.02 7.64
CA PRO A 100 17.45 -8.63 8.87
C PRO A 100 18.75 -8.00 9.36
N GLU A 101 19.58 -7.45 8.47
CA GLU A 101 20.86 -6.82 8.82
C GLU A 101 20.70 -5.36 9.30
N LYS A 102 19.60 -4.70 8.92
CA LYS A 102 19.41 -3.25 9.09
C LYS A 102 18.24 -2.88 10.01
N VAL A 103 17.28 -3.78 10.21
CA VAL A 103 16.03 -3.48 10.93
C VAL A 103 15.95 -4.32 12.20
N ALA A 104 16.07 -3.67 13.35
CA ALA A 104 15.79 -4.28 14.64
C ALA A 104 14.27 -4.39 14.86
N PHE A 105 13.82 -5.48 15.46
CA PHE A 105 12.40 -5.66 15.81
C PHE A 105 11.98 -4.74 16.97
N GLN A 106 10.69 -4.38 16.98
CA GLN A 106 10.06 -3.58 18.03
C GLN A 106 8.73 -4.24 18.42
N GLY A 107 8.61 -4.72 19.67
CA GLY A 107 7.44 -5.49 20.09
C GLY A 107 7.42 -6.88 19.46
N LEU A 108 6.27 -7.30 18.91
CA LEU A 108 6.20 -8.55 18.14
C LEU A 108 7.11 -8.45 16.89
N PRO A 109 7.94 -9.46 16.60
CA PRO A 109 8.71 -9.50 15.37
C PRO A 109 7.78 -9.36 14.15
N CYS A 110 8.10 -8.41 13.29
CA CYS A 110 7.30 -8.06 12.13
C CYS A 110 8.18 -7.72 10.94
N ARG A 111 7.62 -7.87 9.74
CA ARG A 111 8.30 -7.55 8.49
C ARG A 111 7.35 -6.77 7.60
N ILE A 112 7.87 -5.71 7.00
CA ILE A 112 7.30 -5.03 5.85
C ILE A 112 7.93 -5.64 4.60
N CYS A 113 7.17 -5.89 3.55
CA CYS A 113 7.68 -6.24 2.22
C CYS A 113 6.65 -5.81 1.20
N TRP A 114 7.03 -4.93 0.28
CA TRP A 114 6.15 -4.43 -0.75
C TRP A 114 5.91 -5.52 -1.80
N LEU A 115 4.64 -5.90 -2.01
CA LEU A 115 4.21 -6.99 -2.89
C LEU A 115 3.06 -6.54 -3.79
N GLU A 116 3.13 -6.89 -5.07
CA GLU A 116 2.14 -6.58 -6.11
C GLU A 116 0.83 -7.37 -5.96
N TYR A 117 -0.16 -6.99 -6.77
CA TYR A 117 -1.35 -7.82 -6.99
C TYR A 117 -0.97 -9.25 -7.38
N GLY A 118 -1.60 -10.25 -6.78
CA GLY A 118 -1.29 -11.68 -6.94
C GLY A 118 -0.17 -12.19 -6.03
N GLU A 119 0.89 -11.42 -5.83
CA GLU A 119 1.99 -11.81 -4.92
C GLU A 119 1.52 -11.85 -3.45
N ARG A 120 0.65 -10.91 -3.04
CA ARG A 120 0.08 -10.88 -1.68
C ARG A 120 -0.69 -12.16 -1.34
N ALA A 121 -1.57 -12.62 -2.22
CA ALA A 121 -2.34 -13.85 -2.00
C ALA A 121 -1.43 -15.08 -1.90
N LYS A 122 -0.44 -15.19 -2.80
CA LYS A 122 0.57 -16.26 -2.74
C LYS A 122 1.34 -16.24 -1.41
N ALA A 123 1.79 -15.08 -0.96
CA ALA A 123 2.48 -14.92 0.33
C ALA A 123 1.60 -15.32 1.52
N GLY A 124 0.33 -14.89 1.54
CA GLY A 124 -0.60 -15.25 2.61
C GLY A 124 -0.87 -16.75 2.70
N LEU A 125 -1.05 -17.43 1.55
CA LEU A 125 -1.20 -18.88 1.52
C LEU A 125 0.06 -19.62 1.99
N ILE A 126 1.24 -19.15 1.58
CA ILE A 126 2.52 -19.69 2.08
C ILE A 126 2.58 -19.56 3.60
N PHE A 127 2.24 -18.39 4.16
CA PHE A 127 2.26 -18.19 5.60
C PHE A 127 1.28 -19.11 6.32
N ASN A 128 0.08 -19.30 5.78
CA ASN A 128 -0.90 -20.21 6.36
C ASN A 128 -0.38 -21.66 6.36
N GLU A 129 0.26 -22.11 5.29
CA GLU A 129 0.89 -23.44 5.23
C GLU A 129 2.05 -23.60 6.22
N LEU A 130 2.86 -22.54 6.41
CA LEU A 130 3.92 -22.56 7.42
C LEU A 130 3.35 -22.71 8.84
N VAL A 131 2.20 -22.09 9.13
CA VAL A 131 1.49 -22.25 10.41
C VAL A 131 0.92 -23.67 10.53
N ALA A 132 0.24 -24.16 9.49
CA ALA A 132 -0.36 -25.50 9.46
C ALA A 132 0.67 -26.62 9.66
N SER A 133 1.85 -26.47 9.04
CA SER A 133 2.96 -27.41 9.16
C SER A 133 3.81 -27.26 10.43
N GLY A 134 3.53 -26.25 11.27
CA GLY A 134 4.29 -25.96 12.49
C GLY A 134 5.72 -25.44 12.25
N LYS A 135 6.03 -24.99 11.03
CA LYS A 135 7.33 -24.36 10.70
C LYS A 135 7.46 -22.96 11.30
N VAL A 136 6.34 -22.30 11.55
CA VAL A 136 6.24 -21.13 12.44
C VAL A 136 5.45 -21.50 13.69
N LYS A 137 5.78 -20.88 14.81
CA LYS A 137 5.36 -21.36 16.15
C LYS A 137 3.94 -20.95 16.55
N ALA A 138 3.36 -19.95 15.89
CA ALA A 138 2.02 -19.44 16.14
C ALA A 138 1.42 -18.80 14.88
N PRO A 139 0.12 -18.46 14.88
CA PRO A 139 -0.50 -17.73 13.78
C PRO A 139 0.22 -16.42 13.43
N ILE A 140 0.10 -16.00 12.17
CA ILE A 140 0.68 -14.78 11.64
C ILE A 140 -0.45 -13.79 11.32
N VAL A 141 -0.33 -12.54 11.78
CA VAL A 141 -1.23 -11.46 11.36
C VAL A 141 -0.67 -10.80 10.11
N ILE A 142 -1.51 -10.62 9.09
CA ILE A 142 -1.13 -10.04 7.80
C ILE A 142 -1.98 -8.80 7.55
N GLY A 143 -1.34 -7.67 7.29
CA GLY A 143 -2.03 -6.42 7.02
C GLY A 143 -1.17 -5.44 6.24
N ARG A 144 -1.48 -4.15 6.40
CA ARG A 144 -0.79 -3.04 5.72
C ARG A 144 -1.06 -1.72 6.43
N ASP A 145 -0.41 -0.66 5.96
CA ASP A 145 -0.88 0.70 6.24
C ASP A 145 -2.21 0.96 5.52
N HIS A 146 -2.92 2.02 5.91
CA HIS A 146 -4.02 2.58 5.14
C HIS A 146 -3.52 3.39 3.93
N LEU A 147 -2.23 3.72 3.86
CA LEU A 147 -1.58 4.11 2.60
C LEU A 147 -1.38 2.85 1.77
N ASP A 148 -2.21 2.67 0.75
CA ASP A 148 -2.08 1.59 -0.24
C ASP A 148 -2.89 1.93 -1.49
N SER A 149 -2.54 1.31 -2.61
CA SER A 149 -3.05 1.55 -3.96
C SER A 149 -4.58 1.74 -4.06
N GLY A 150 -5.38 0.94 -3.35
CA GLY A 150 -6.85 0.98 -3.43
C GLY A 150 -7.56 1.58 -2.22
N SER A 151 -6.82 1.98 -1.19
CA SER A 151 -7.40 2.12 0.16
C SER A 151 -7.43 3.54 0.71
N VAL A 152 -7.10 4.55 -0.08
CA VAL A 152 -7.06 5.94 0.36
C VAL A 152 -7.45 6.92 -0.74
N ALA A 153 -8.20 7.95 -0.35
CA ALA A 153 -8.37 9.19 -1.08
C ALA A 153 -7.75 10.32 -0.25
N SER A 154 -6.74 11.00 -0.79
CA SER A 154 -5.98 12.06 -0.14
C SER A 154 -5.33 12.97 -1.20
N PRO A 155 -6.01 14.05 -1.63
CA PRO A 155 -5.58 14.93 -2.73
C PRO A 155 -4.24 15.65 -2.50
N TYR A 156 -3.74 15.67 -1.26
CA TYR A 156 -2.47 16.30 -0.89
C TYR A 156 -1.35 15.27 -0.65
N ARG A 157 -1.60 14.00 -0.99
CA ARG A 157 -0.67 12.88 -0.78
C ARG A 157 -0.89 11.75 -1.79
N GLU A 158 -1.61 10.69 -1.45
CA GLU A 158 -1.69 9.48 -2.29
C GLU A 158 -2.40 9.67 -3.62
N THR A 159 -3.41 10.54 -3.65
CA THR A 159 -4.23 10.78 -4.83
C THR A 159 -4.02 12.19 -5.38
N GLU A 160 -2.90 12.83 -5.04
CA GLU A 160 -2.50 14.13 -5.61
C GLU A 160 -2.19 14.00 -7.10
N ASP A 161 -2.82 14.80 -7.96
CA ASP A 161 -2.57 14.82 -9.40
C ASP A 161 -2.86 13.46 -10.07
N MET A 162 -4.08 12.95 -9.84
CA MET A 162 -4.57 11.78 -10.59
C MET A 162 -4.71 12.17 -12.07
N ARG A 163 -4.40 11.23 -12.98
CA ARG A 163 -4.34 11.49 -14.43
C ARG A 163 -5.66 12.06 -15.00
N ASP A 164 -6.78 11.68 -14.42
CA ASP A 164 -8.13 12.08 -14.81
C ASP A 164 -8.73 13.19 -13.91
N GLY A 165 -7.97 13.69 -12.93
CA GLY A 165 -8.43 14.67 -11.94
C GLY A 165 -9.34 14.10 -10.85
N SER A 166 -9.39 12.77 -10.68
CA SER A 166 -10.21 12.08 -9.66
C SER A 166 -9.69 12.16 -8.22
N ASP A 167 -8.76 13.09 -7.93
CA ASP A 167 -8.01 13.21 -6.68
C ASP A 167 -8.88 13.07 -5.42
N ALA A 168 -10.04 13.73 -5.40
CA ALA A 168 -10.92 13.83 -4.24
C ALA A 168 -12.02 12.76 -4.17
N ILE A 169 -12.10 11.83 -5.15
CA ILE A 169 -13.12 10.77 -5.14
C ILE A 169 -12.83 9.77 -4.02
N ALA A 170 -13.70 9.75 -3.01
CA ALA A 170 -13.54 8.93 -1.81
C ALA A 170 -14.40 7.65 -1.79
N ASP A 171 -15.06 7.31 -2.90
CA ASP A 171 -15.80 6.05 -3.03
C ASP A 171 -14.87 4.84 -2.94
N TRP A 172 -13.66 4.93 -3.51
CA TRP A 172 -12.67 3.86 -3.55
C TRP A 172 -12.26 3.30 -2.18
N PRO A 173 -11.83 4.11 -1.19
CA PRO A 173 -11.52 3.59 0.15
C PRO A 173 -12.75 3.02 0.87
N LEU A 174 -13.96 3.53 0.62
CA LEU A 174 -15.20 2.96 1.16
C LEU A 174 -15.46 1.57 0.56
N LEU A 175 -15.35 1.44 -0.76
CA LEU A 175 -15.48 0.17 -1.47
C LEU A 175 -14.40 -0.83 -1.05
N ASN A 176 -13.15 -0.39 -0.85
CA ASN A 176 -12.08 -1.24 -0.33
C ASN A 176 -12.44 -1.81 1.05
N ALA A 177 -12.94 -0.98 1.98
CA ALA A 177 -13.39 -1.46 3.28
C ALA A 177 -14.54 -2.46 3.17
N MET A 178 -15.61 -2.11 2.42
CA MET A 178 -16.77 -2.98 2.25
C MET A 178 -16.42 -4.32 1.60
N LEU A 179 -15.55 -4.30 0.58
CA LEU A 179 -15.12 -5.50 -0.12
C LEU A 179 -14.23 -6.37 0.76
N ASN A 180 -13.36 -5.78 1.59
CA ASN A 180 -12.55 -6.53 2.54
C ASN A 180 -13.41 -7.17 3.66
N VAL A 181 -14.50 -6.53 4.07
CA VAL A 181 -15.50 -7.16 4.97
C VAL A 181 -16.13 -8.36 4.26
N ALA A 182 -16.60 -8.21 3.03
CA ALA A 182 -17.23 -9.28 2.25
C ALA A 182 -16.28 -10.43 1.90
N ALA A 183 -15.00 -10.12 1.63
CA ALA A 183 -13.96 -11.10 1.32
C ALA A 183 -13.52 -11.91 2.56
N GLY A 184 -13.83 -11.43 3.76
CA GLY A 184 -13.57 -12.12 5.01
C GLY A 184 -12.26 -11.72 5.69
N ALA A 185 -11.87 -10.45 5.68
CA ALA A 185 -10.78 -9.97 6.54
C ALA A 185 -11.09 -10.28 8.02
N SER A 186 -10.07 -10.42 8.85
CA SER A 186 -10.25 -10.66 10.29
C SER A 186 -10.74 -9.40 11.00
N TRP A 187 -10.26 -8.23 10.58
CA TRP A 187 -10.88 -6.94 10.90
C TRP A 187 -10.63 -5.92 9.79
N VAL A 188 -11.54 -4.95 9.71
CA VAL A 188 -11.52 -3.85 8.75
C VAL A 188 -11.74 -2.55 9.52
N SER A 189 -11.05 -1.49 9.10
CA SER A 189 -11.17 -0.16 9.67
C SER A 189 -11.39 0.87 8.55
N PHE A 190 -12.10 1.95 8.88
CA PHE A 190 -12.26 3.09 8.00
C PHE A 190 -12.05 4.36 8.81
N HIS A 191 -11.07 5.17 8.42
CA HIS A 191 -10.57 6.32 9.17
C HIS A 191 -10.60 7.60 8.33
N HIS A 192 -10.53 8.72 9.03
CA HIS A 192 -10.51 10.05 8.47
C HIS A 192 -9.33 10.85 9.00
N GLY A 193 -8.64 11.55 8.11
CA GLY A 193 -7.60 12.53 8.42
C GLY A 193 -6.23 11.98 8.83
N GLY A 194 -5.99 10.68 8.64
CA GLY A 194 -4.67 10.09 8.85
C GLY A 194 -3.63 10.69 7.92
N GLY A 195 -2.44 10.95 8.45
CA GLY A 195 -1.31 11.55 7.71
C GLY A 195 -1.43 13.04 7.49
N VAL A 196 -2.45 13.48 6.75
CA VAL A 196 -2.58 14.87 6.26
C VAL A 196 -3.50 15.76 7.11
N GLY A 197 -4.18 15.20 8.11
CA GLY A 197 -5.04 15.91 9.05
C GLY A 197 -6.53 15.88 8.70
N ILE A 198 -7.36 16.30 9.66
CA ILE A 198 -8.84 16.32 9.57
C ILE A 198 -9.31 17.06 8.30
N GLY A 199 -10.22 16.43 7.57
CA GLY A 199 -10.87 16.97 6.37
C GLY A 199 -10.14 16.68 5.06
N LYS A 200 -8.98 16.01 5.12
CA LYS A 200 -8.06 15.93 3.97
C LYS A 200 -7.77 14.53 3.46
N SER A 201 -8.20 13.50 4.18
CA SER A 201 -8.09 12.11 3.73
C SER A 201 -9.19 11.21 4.28
N LEU A 202 -9.58 10.22 3.46
CA LEU A 202 -10.47 9.11 3.84
C LEU A 202 -9.79 7.80 3.42
N HIS A 203 -9.68 6.85 4.35
CA HIS A 203 -8.84 5.66 4.09
C HIS A 203 -9.22 4.43 4.91
N ALA A 204 -9.02 3.26 4.32
CA ALA A 204 -9.39 1.96 4.84
C ALA A 204 -8.18 1.10 5.19
N GLY A 205 -8.30 0.33 6.26
CA GLY A 205 -7.34 -0.67 6.69
C GLY A 205 -7.98 -2.04 6.69
N MET A 206 -7.19 -3.06 6.42
CA MET A 206 -7.61 -4.44 6.58
C MET A 206 -6.47 -5.26 7.20
N VAL A 207 -6.84 -6.25 7.99
CA VAL A 207 -5.92 -7.27 8.47
C VAL A 207 -6.63 -8.62 8.44
N VAL A 208 -5.88 -9.67 8.08
CA VAL A 208 -6.33 -11.06 8.02
C VAL A 208 -5.33 -11.95 8.74
N VAL A 209 -5.82 -12.95 9.48
CA VAL A 209 -4.99 -13.88 10.25
C VAL A 209 -4.72 -15.14 9.41
N ALA A 210 -3.47 -15.59 9.36
CA ALA A 210 -3.11 -16.92 8.90
C ALA A 210 -2.93 -17.83 10.13
N ASP A 211 -3.90 -18.72 10.38
CA ASP A 211 -3.91 -19.62 11.54
C ASP A 211 -3.69 -21.10 11.18
N GLY A 212 -3.41 -21.39 9.91
CA GLY A 212 -3.15 -22.73 9.41
C GLY A 212 -4.40 -23.51 9.01
N THR A 213 -5.61 -22.97 9.20
CA THR A 213 -6.84 -23.67 8.82
C THR A 213 -7.17 -23.50 7.33
N GLU A 214 -7.90 -24.47 6.77
CA GLU A 214 -8.43 -24.40 5.39
C GLU A 214 -9.39 -23.20 5.23
N MET A 215 -10.20 -22.92 6.25
CA MET A 215 -11.10 -21.76 6.26
C MET A 215 -10.31 -20.44 6.10
N MET A 216 -9.19 -20.30 6.80
CA MET A 216 -8.36 -19.11 6.64
C MET A 216 -7.62 -19.09 5.31
N ALA A 217 -7.25 -20.23 4.73
CA ALA A 217 -6.69 -20.27 3.37
C ALA A 217 -7.67 -19.68 2.34
N GLU A 218 -8.96 -20.02 2.40
CA GLU A 218 -9.96 -19.42 1.50
C GLU A 218 -10.11 -17.90 1.72
N ARG A 219 -10.15 -17.46 2.98
CA ARG A 219 -10.28 -16.02 3.32
C ARG A 219 -9.04 -15.24 2.88
N LEU A 220 -7.85 -15.78 3.10
CA LEU A 220 -6.58 -15.20 2.67
C LEU A 220 -6.54 -15.04 1.16
N GLN A 221 -6.91 -16.08 0.40
CA GLN A 221 -6.96 -16.02 -1.06
C GLN A 221 -7.89 -14.90 -1.52
N ARG A 222 -9.10 -14.78 -0.94
CA ARG A 222 -10.07 -13.75 -1.32
C ARG A 222 -9.60 -12.35 -0.95
N VAL A 223 -9.31 -12.11 0.32
CA VAL A 223 -8.94 -10.79 0.86
C VAL A 223 -7.66 -10.26 0.21
N LEU A 224 -6.62 -11.08 0.08
CA LEU A 224 -5.34 -10.67 -0.51
C LEU A 224 -5.35 -10.64 -2.03
N THR A 225 -6.47 -11.04 -2.66
CA THR A 225 -6.77 -10.74 -4.05
C THR A 225 -7.55 -9.44 -4.15
N THR A 226 -8.69 -9.32 -3.45
CA THR A 226 -9.58 -8.16 -3.59
C THR A 226 -8.94 -6.87 -3.12
N ASP A 227 -8.18 -6.89 -2.01
CA ASP A 227 -7.56 -5.69 -1.44
C ASP A 227 -6.61 -4.98 -2.43
N PRO A 228 -5.51 -5.58 -2.91
CA PRO A 228 -4.67 -4.96 -3.95
C PRO A 228 -5.42 -4.84 -5.30
N GLY A 229 -6.41 -5.71 -5.56
CA GLY A 229 -7.22 -5.67 -6.78
C GLY A 229 -8.02 -4.38 -6.91
N THR A 230 -8.54 -3.85 -5.79
CA THR A 230 -9.20 -2.53 -5.79
C THR A 230 -8.24 -1.39 -6.15
N GLY A 231 -6.94 -1.54 -5.86
CA GLY A 231 -5.92 -0.57 -6.24
C GLY A 231 -5.62 -0.57 -7.72
N VAL A 232 -5.46 -1.75 -8.32
CA VAL A 232 -5.33 -1.90 -9.78
C VAL A 232 -6.59 -1.37 -10.48
N MET A 233 -7.77 -1.75 -10.01
CA MET A 233 -9.07 -1.26 -10.50
C MET A 233 -9.15 0.28 -10.51
N ARG A 234 -8.87 0.92 -9.37
CA ARG A 234 -8.95 2.38 -9.22
C ARG A 234 -8.01 3.11 -10.19
N HIS A 235 -6.79 2.62 -10.36
CA HIS A 235 -5.82 3.26 -11.25
C HIS A 235 -6.11 2.96 -12.73
N ALA A 236 -6.65 1.79 -13.06
CA ALA A 236 -7.12 1.49 -14.40
C ALA A 236 -8.31 2.40 -14.79
N ASP A 237 -9.24 2.62 -13.87
CA ASP A 237 -10.38 3.54 -14.05
C ASP A 237 -9.89 4.98 -14.31
N ALA A 238 -8.89 5.45 -13.56
CA ALA A 238 -8.24 6.75 -13.80
C ALA A 238 -7.35 6.80 -15.06
N GLY A 239 -7.31 5.73 -15.86
CA GLY A 239 -6.64 5.69 -17.16
C GLY A 239 -5.12 5.48 -17.11
N TYR A 240 -4.57 4.92 -16.04
CA TYR A 240 -3.14 4.57 -16.00
C TYR A 240 -2.85 3.32 -16.85
N PRO A 241 -1.99 3.38 -17.88
CA PRO A 241 -1.77 2.26 -18.79
C PRO A 241 -1.19 1.04 -18.08
N GLU A 242 -0.29 1.24 -17.11
CA GLU A 242 0.32 0.17 -16.33
C GLU A 242 -0.70 -0.60 -15.49
N ALA A 243 -1.75 0.09 -15.03
CA ALA A 243 -2.84 -0.52 -14.28
C ALA A 243 -3.81 -1.29 -15.19
N ILE A 244 -4.11 -0.75 -16.37
CA ILE A 244 -4.91 -1.43 -17.39
C ILE A 244 -4.21 -2.71 -17.86
N GLU A 245 -2.90 -2.62 -18.16
CA GLU A 245 -2.07 -3.77 -18.51
C GLU A 245 -2.09 -4.81 -17.38
N ARG A 246 -1.86 -4.39 -16.13
CA ARG A 246 -1.92 -5.32 -14.99
C ARG A 246 -3.30 -5.97 -14.84
N ALA A 247 -4.38 -5.22 -15.00
CA ALA A 247 -5.73 -5.77 -14.94
C ALA A 247 -5.94 -6.85 -16.01
N ALA A 248 -5.52 -6.60 -17.26
CA ALA A 248 -5.62 -7.53 -18.36
C ALA A 248 -4.74 -8.79 -18.17
N GLU A 249 -3.47 -8.63 -17.81
CA GLU A 249 -2.53 -9.73 -17.54
C GLU A 249 -3.03 -10.72 -16.50
N SER A 250 -3.73 -10.20 -15.50
CA SER A 250 -4.15 -10.97 -14.33
C SER A 250 -5.60 -11.43 -14.38
N GLY A 251 -6.32 -11.14 -15.48
CA GLY A 251 -7.71 -11.51 -15.67
C GLY A 251 -8.68 -10.82 -14.71
N LEU A 252 -8.33 -9.65 -14.20
CA LEU A 252 -9.18 -8.88 -13.30
C LEU A 252 -10.43 -8.41 -14.05
N ASP A 253 -11.62 -8.59 -13.48
CA ASP A 253 -12.88 -8.22 -14.13
C ASP A 253 -13.20 -6.74 -13.93
N LEU A 254 -12.95 -5.92 -14.96
CA LEU A 254 -13.30 -4.51 -14.96
C LEU A 254 -14.32 -4.23 -16.07
N PRO A 255 -15.64 -4.21 -15.77
CA PRO A 255 -16.69 -4.14 -16.79
C PRO A 255 -16.59 -2.97 -17.76
N MET A 256 -15.99 -1.85 -17.32
CA MET A 256 -15.85 -0.62 -18.11
C MET A 256 -14.48 -0.48 -18.78
N VAL A 257 -13.54 -1.42 -18.57
CA VAL A 257 -12.19 -1.41 -19.17
C VAL A 257 -12.13 -2.48 -20.27
N PRO A 258 -12.20 -2.10 -21.56
CA PRO A 258 -12.34 -3.04 -22.68
C PRO A 258 -11.26 -4.14 -22.73
N GLU A 259 -10.03 -3.81 -22.38
CA GLU A 259 -8.87 -4.72 -22.40
C GLU A 259 -9.06 -5.93 -21.46
N THR A 260 -9.89 -5.79 -20.42
CA THR A 260 -10.15 -6.87 -19.45
C THR A 260 -11.30 -7.80 -19.84
N GLN A 261 -12.06 -7.39 -20.87
CA GLN A 261 -13.23 -8.11 -21.36
C GLN A 261 -12.91 -8.97 -22.59
N ALA A 262 -11.75 -8.75 -23.22
CA ALA A 262 -11.30 -9.53 -24.37
C ALA A 262 -11.07 -11.00 -23.99
N GLY A 263 -12.00 -11.88 -24.40
CA GLY A 263 -11.91 -13.33 -24.17
C GLY A 263 -12.84 -13.89 -23.07
N ARG A 264 -13.78 -13.08 -22.57
CA ARG A 264 -14.90 -13.54 -21.72
C ARG A 264 -16.17 -13.81 -22.52
#